data_AF-A0A2E0GF45-F1
#
_entry.id   AF-A0A2E0GF45-F1
#
_cell.length_a   1.000
_cell.length_b   1.000
_cell.length_c   1.000
_cell.angle_alpha   90.00
_cell.angle_beta   90.00
_cell.angle_gamma   90.00
#
_symmetry.space_group_name_H-M   'P 1'
#
loop_
_entity.id
_entity.type
_entity.pdbx_description
1 polymer ?
#
loop_
_entity_poly.entity_id
_entity_poly.type
_entity_poly.pdbx_seq_one_letter_code
_entity_poly.pdbx_strand_id
1 'polypeptide(L)' 'ALAKKAGEIWDDAEELGRKAAIKRGNKITYFDANTVKEMKKITKIISKKWIKNLNKKNKNGDQIYKDASELIRKYSELN' A
#
# COMPACT_ATOMS: atom_id res chain seq x y z
N ALA A 1 1.12 -16.83 -10.94
CA ALA A 1 0.02 -16.70 -11.92
C ALA A 1 -1.27 -16.23 -11.27
N LEU A 2 -1.89 -16.99 -10.35
CA LEU A 2 -3.19 -16.62 -9.76
C LEU A 2 -3.16 -15.28 -8.97
N ALA A 3 -2.16 -15.05 -8.13
CA ALA A 3 -2.04 -13.81 -7.37
C ALA A 3 -1.90 -12.56 -8.24
N LYS A 4 -1.13 -12.64 -9.35
CA LYS A 4 -1.01 -11.55 -10.33
C LYS A 4 -2.36 -11.25 -10.99
N LYS A 5 -3.05 -12.28 -11.49
CA LYS A 5 -4.38 -12.14 -12.10
C LYS A 5 -5.40 -11.56 -11.12
N ALA A 6 -5.36 -11.98 -9.86
CA ALA A 6 -6.24 -11.43 -8.83
C ALA A 6 -5.94 -9.95 -8.57
N GLY A 7 -4.66 -9.55 -8.55
CA GLY A 7 -4.25 -8.14 -8.45
C GLY A 7 -4.75 -7.29 -9.61
N GLU A 8 -4.56 -7.76 -10.85
CA GLU A 8 -5.03 -7.07 -12.06
C GLU A 8 -6.56 -6.85 -12.05
N ILE A 9 -7.34 -7.87 -11.65
CA ILE A 9 -8.79 -7.76 -11.53
C ILE A 9 -9.19 -6.70 -10.49
N TRP A 10 -8.44 -6.59 -9.39
CA TRP A 10 -8.69 -5.56 -8.37
C TRP A 10 -8.33 -4.16 -8.88
N ASP A 11 -7.21 -4.01 -9.59
CA ASP A 11 -6.81 -2.73 -10.18
C ASP A 11 -7.84 -2.24 -11.22
N ASP A 12 -8.38 -3.14 -12.05
CA ASP A 12 -9.44 -2.83 -13.00
C ASP A 12 -10.75 -2.39 -12.32
N ALA A 13 -11.08 -3.00 -11.17
CA ALA A 13 -12.29 -2.69 -10.42
C ALA A 13 -12.27 -1.28 -9.81
N GLU A 14 -11.09 -0.75 -9.44
CA GLU A 14 -10.93 0.60 -8.89
C GLU A 14 -11.41 1.67 -9.89
N GLU A 15 -11.14 1.50 -11.18
CA GLU A 15 -11.55 2.44 -12.22
C GLU A 15 -13.09 2.51 -12.37
N LEU A 16 -13.77 1.37 -12.24
CA LEU A 16 -15.24 1.32 -12.23
C LEU A 16 -15.81 2.06 -11.01
N GLY A 17 -15.24 1.84 -9.83
CA GLY A 17 -15.63 2.52 -8.60
C GLY A 17 -15.42 4.03 -8.67
N ARG A 18 -14.26 4.45 -9.19
CA ARG A 18 -13.91 5.85 -9.42
C ARG A 18 -14.91 6.55 -10.34
N LYS A 19 -15.22 5.95 -11.49
CA LYS A 19 -16.23 6.48 -12.45
C LYS A 19 -17.60 6.64 -11.79
N ALA A 20 -18.03 5.64 -11.01
CA ALA A 20 -19.32 5.70 -10.31
C ALA A 20 -19.37 6.85 -9.28
N ALA A 21 -18.28 7.10 -8.55
CA ALA A 21 -18.19 8.22 -7.61
C ALA A 21 -18.27 9.57 -8.33
N ILE A 22 -17.53 9.75 -9.43
CA ILE A 22 -17.57 10.97 -10.24
C ILE A 22 -18.96 11.20 -10.83
N LYS A 23 -19.61 10.16 -11.36
CA LYS A 23 -20.97 10.23 -11.93
C LYS A 23 -22.01 10.68 -10.89
N ARG A 24 -21.80 10.37 -9.61
CA ARG A 24 -22.65 10.83 -8.50
C ARG A 24 -22.35 12.26 -8.03
N GLY A 25 -21.40 12.95 -8.67
CA GLY A 25 -21.00 14.31 -8.32
C GLY A 25 -20.00 14.40 -7.17
N ASN A 26 -19.37 13.29 -6.77
CA ASN A 26 -18.35 13.33 -5.71
C ASN A 26 -17.05 13.94 -6.23
N LYS A 27 -16.35 14.69 -5.36
CA LYS A 27 -15.01 15.21 -5.63
C LYS A 27 -13.94 14.22 -5.14
N ILE A 28 -13.00 13.88 -6.02
CA ILE A 28 -11.79 13.12 -5.67
C ILE A 28 -10.63 14.11 -5.58
N THR A 29 -9.99 14.17 -4.41
CA THR A 29 -8.86 15.07 -4.15
C THR A 29 -7.56 14.27 -4.08
N TYR A 30 -6.52 14.78 -4.71
CA TYR A 30 -5.17 14.24 -4.62
C TYR A 30 -4.35 15.06 -3.63
N PHE A 31 -3.58 14.36 -2.79
CA PHE A 31 -2.60 15.01 -1.94
C PHE A 31 -1.37 15.41 -2.76
N ASP A 32 -0.88 16.63 -2.51
CA ASP A 32 0.37 17.09 -3.10
C ASP A 32 1.59 16.37 -2.50
N ALA A 33 2.75 16.57 -3.11
CA ALA A 33 3.99 15.90 -2.69
C ALA A 33 4.38 16.22 -1.24
N ASN A 34 4.09 17.43 -0.76
CA ASN A 34 4.42 17.85 0.60
C ASN A 34 3.54 17.14 1.63
N THR A 35 2.24 17.05 1.35
CA THR A 35 1.26 16.33 2.15
C THR A 35 1.61 14.85 2.19
N VAL A 36 1.92 14.24 1.04
CA VAL A 36 2.36 12.83 0.98
C VAL A 36 3.62 12.61 1.82
N LYS A 37 4.61 13.52 1.74
CA LYS A 37 5.85 13.44 2.53
C LYS A 37 5.56 13.51 4.04
N GLU A 38 4.72 14.43 4.47
CA GLU A 38 4.37 14.58 5.89
C GLU A 38 3.56 13.38 6.39
N MET A 39 2.58 12.90 5.61
CA MET A 39 1.84 11.67 5.94
C MET A 39 2.78 10.47 6.10
N LYS A 40 3.73 10.28 5.18
CA LYS A 40 4.76 9.22 5.30
C LYS A 40 5.60 9.40 6.57
N LYS A 41 5.97 10.63 6.94
CA LYS A 41 6.75 10.90 8.15
C LYS A 41 5.97 10.56 9.42
N ILE A 42 4.73 11.00 9.54
CA ILE A 42 3.88 10.76 10.74
C ILE A 42 3.56 9.28 10.88
N THR A 43 3.28 8.58 9.77
CA THR A 43 2.88 7.16 9.80
C THR A 43 4.04 6.19 10.02
N LYS A 44 5.31 6.60 9.91
CA LYS A 44 6.50 5.75 10.19
C LYS A 44 6.44 5.02 11.53
N ILE A 45 5.81 5.62 12.54
CA ILE A 45 5.66 5.00 13.86
C ILE A 45 4.84 3.70 13.83
N ILE A 46 3.91 3.57 12.88
CA ILE A 46 3.03 2.41 12.74
C ILE A 46 3.86 1.17 12.36
N SER A 47 4.69 1.27 11.31
CA SER A 47 5.56 0.16 10.89
C SER A 47 6.53 -0.22 12.00
N LYS A 48 7.12 0.76 12.71
CA LYS A 48 8.00 0.50 13.87
C LYS A 48 7.29 -0.24 15.00
N LYS A 49 6.05 0.16 15.34
CA LYS A 49 5.24 -0.52 16.35
C LYS A 49 4.89 -1.95 15.93
N TRP A 50 4.56 -2.16 14.65
CA TRP A 50 4.25 -3.48 14.11
C TRP A 50 5.46 -4.42 14.15
N ILE A 51 6.63 -3.96 13.71
CA ILE A 51 7.90 -4.70 13.81
C ILE A 51 8.17 -5.08 15.27
N LYS A 52 8.07 -4.13 16.20
CA LYS A 52 8.26 -4.39 17.64
C LYS A 52 7.29 -5.47 18.15
N ASN A 53 6.03 -5.44 17.71
CA ASN A 53 5.03 -6.44 18.09
C ASN A 53 5.34 -7.84 17.54
N LEU A 54 5.90 -7.94 16.34
CA LEU A 54 6.37 -9.21 15.78
C LEU A 54 7.60 -9.74 16.51
N ASN A 55 8.55 -8.85 16.86
CA ASN A 55 9.73 -9.22 17.61
C ASN A 55 9.38 -9.74 19.01
N LYS A 56 8.39 -9.13 19.69
CA LYS A 56 7.82 -9.67 20.95
C LYS A 56 7.23 -11.09 20.82
N LYS A 57 6.87 -11.50 19.59
CA LYS A 57 6.35 -12.84 19.27
C LYS A 57 7.43 -13.74 18.68
N ASN A 58 8.71 -13.37 18.79
CA ASN A 58 9.85 -14.10 18.23
C ASN A 58 9.74 -14.36 16.71
N LYS A 59 9.09 -13.47 15.95
CA LYS A 59 8.84 -13.63 14.50
C LYS A 59 9.85 -12.90 13.58
N ASN A 60 10.92 -12.32 14.11
CA ASN A 60 11.89 -11.53 13.34
C ASN A 60 11.21 -10.51 12.39
N GLY A 61 10.49 -9.55 12.99
CA GLY A 61 9.67 -8.57 12.27
C GLY A 61 10.47 -7.67 11.32
N ASP A 62 11.75 -7.41 11.62
CA ASP A 62 12.63 -6.67 10.73
C ASP A 62 12.86 -7.41 9.42
N GLN A 63 13.14 -8.72 9.48
CA GLN A 63 13.30 -9.55 8.29
C GLN A 63 11.99 -9.65 7.50
N ILE A 64 10.84 -9.87 8.17
CA ILE A 64 9.53 -9.93 7.49
C ILE A 64 9.23 -8.63 6.75
N TYR A 65 9.47 -7.47 7.38
CA TYR A 65 9.25 -6.17 6.75
C TYR A 65 10.13 -5.99 5.52
N LYS A 66 11.41 -6.37 5.62
CA LYS A 66 12.37 -6.32 4.52
C LYS A 66 11.92 -7.23 3.36
N ASP A 67 11.61 -8.49 3.65
CA ASP A 67 11.21 -9.48 2.65
C ASP A 67 9.94 -9.05 1.92
N ALA A 68 8.92 -8.56 2.65
CA ALA A 68 7.71 -8.04 2.05
C ALA A 68 7.99 -6.85 1.13
N SER A 69 8.85 -5.91 1.56
CA SER A 69 9.23 -4.74 0.75
C SER A 69 9.99 -5.15 -0.52
N GLU A 70 10.86 -6.15 -0.42
CA GLU A 70 11.62 -6.68 -1.55
C GLU A 70 10.74 -7.46 -2.53
N LEU A 71 9.76 -8.23 -2.03
CA LEU A 71 8.78 -8.92 -2.87
C LEU A 71 7.91 -7.92 -3.63
N ILE A 72 7.42 -6.86 -2.96
CA ILE A 72 6.71 -5.78 -3.63
C ILE A 72 7.62 -5.17 -4.70
N ARG A 73 8.84 -4.75 -4.37
CA ARG A 73 9.77 -4.19 -5.36
C ARG A 73 10.05 -5.12 -6.54
N LYS A 74 10.09 -6.43 -6.32
CA LYS A 74 10.33 -7.44 -7.35
C LYS A 74 9.15 -7.60 -8.32
N TYR A 75 7.92 -7.47 -7.82
CA TYR A 75 6.70 -7.74 -8.59
C TYR A 75 5.91 -6.48 -8.95
N SER A 76 6.26 -5.32 -8.41
CA SER A 76 5.88 -4.02 -8.92
C SER A 76 6.61 -3.84 -10.24
N GLU A 77 5.97 -4.25 -11.33
CA GLU A 77 6.43 -3.91 -12.67
C GLU A 77 6.59 -2.38 -12.75
N LEU A 78 7.77 -1.95 -13.23
CA LEU A 78 8.03 -0.60 -13.73
C LEU A 78 7.10 -0.37 -14.93
N ASN A 79 5.84 -0.08 -14.65
CA ASN A 79 4.91 0.49 -15.63
C ASN A 79 5.07 2.01 -15.62
#